data_AF-A0A7L0B1W9-F1
#
_entry.id   AF-A0A7L0B1W9-F1
#
_cell.length_a   1.000
_cell.length_b   1.000
_cell.length_c   1.000
_cell.angle_alpha   90.00
_cell.angle_beta   90.00
_cell.angle_gamma   90.00
#
_symmetry.space_group_name_H-M   'P 1'
#
loop_
_entity.id
_entity.type
_entity.pdbx_description
1 polymer ?
#
loop_
_entity_poly.entity_id
_entity_poly.type
_entity_poly.pdbx_seq_one_letter_code
_entity_poly.pdbx_strand_id
1 'polypeptide(L)'
;CQLSPPQHPLQASAVLRRVSNEQKKEPLASSSQQQFNSHPTDHQPEQEPQGPRPSYTGQGGQESEDYESEEQLQHRILTAALEFVPEHGWTAEAIAEGAKTLGLSVAAAGMFHSDGSELILHFVSQCNTKLSELLEQEQKLVQLGEAEKKPTDQFLRDAVEARLRMLIPYIEKWPQALSILLLPHNIPSSLNLLTSMIDDIWHYAGDQSTDFNWYTRRAVLTGIYNTTELVMMQDSSPDFEETWRFLENRVADAVNMGNTANQVQSTGEAVVQGLMGAAVTVSN
;
A
#
# COMPACT_ATOMS: atom_id res chain seq x y z
N CYS A 1 13.93 62.82 9.63
CA CYS A 1 12.50 62.46 9.63
C CYS A 1 12.40 61.01 9.15
N GLN A 2 12.70 59.98 9.94
CA GLN A 2 11.92 59.42 11.05
C GLN A 2 10.41 59.35 10.76
N LEU A 3 9.89 58.15 10.50
CA LEU A 3 9.01 57.39 11.42
C LEU A 3 8.46 56.11 10.76
N SER A 4 8.86 54.96 11.32
CA SER A 4 8.15 53.67 11.20
C SER A 4 6.95 53.62 12.16
N PRO A 5 5.98 52.72 11.95
CA PRO A 5 5.18 52.17 13.05
C PRO A 5 5.01 50.62 12.92
N PRO A 6 4.39 49.89 13.88
CA PRO A 6 5.14 49.09 14.85
C PRO A 6 4.93 47.58 14.71
N GLN A 7 5.90 46.83 15.24
CA GLN A 7 5.77 45.41 15.58
C GLN A 7 4.99 45.26 16.89
N HIS A 8 4.02 44.34 16.91
CA HIS A 8 3.44 43.82 18.16
C HIS A 8 3.78 42.32 18.28
N PRO A 9 4.51 41.91 19.33
CA PRO A 9 4.72 40.50 19.64
C PRO A 9 3.54 39.97 20.47
N LEU A 10 2.94 38.86 20.04
CA LEU A 10 2.01 38.11 20.89
C LEU A 10 2.70 36.88 21.47
N GLN A 11 2.57 36.83 22.78
CA GLN A 11 3.27 35.97 23.73
C GLN A 11 2.85 34.50 23.62
N ALA A 12 3.83 33.64 23.87
CA ALA A 12 3.60 32.27 24.27
C ALA A 12 2.85 32.21 25.62
N SER A 13 1.91 31.28 25.74
CA SER A 13 1.46 30.76 27.02
C SER A 13 1.16 29.27 26.89
N ALA A 14 1.96 28.50 27.61
CA ALA A 14 1.81 27.08 27.83
C ALA A 14 0.66 26.82 28.82
N VAL A 15 -0.21 25.85 28.54
CA VAL A 15 -1.05 25.20 29.56
C VAL A 15 -1.10 23.69 29.29
N LEU A 16 -0.21 23.00 30.00
CA LEU A 16 -0.39 21.75 30.74
C LEU A 16 -1.08 20.56 30.04
N ARG A 17 -0.23 19.65 29.52
CA ARG A 17 -0.46 18.20 29.46
C ARG A 17 -0.29 17.58 30.86
N ARG A 18 -1.32 16.91 31.37
CA ARG A 18 -1.34 15.79 32.35
C ARG A 18 -2.75 15.21 32.22
N VAL A 19 -3.00 13.92 32.02
CA VAL A 19 -2.57 12.77 32.83
C VAL A 19 -2.62 11.51 31.96
N SER A 20 -1.54 10.72 31.99
CA SER A 20 -1.55 9.29 31.64
C SER A 20 -1.67 8.44 32.90
N ASN A 21 -2.22 7.24 32.71
CA ASN A 21 -2.19 6.05 33.55
C ASN A 21 -3.03 6.06 34.82
N GLU A 22 -4.06 5.22 34.83
CA GLU A 22 -4.07 3.99 35.63
C GLU A 22 -5.25 3.10 35.21
N GLN A 23 -4.96 1.91 34.68
CA GLN A 23 -5.94 0.83 34.61
C GLN A 23 -5.24 -0.48 34.94
N LYS A 24 -5.47 -0.96 36.16
CA LYS A 24 -5.10 -2.29 36.62
C LYS A 24 -6.17 -2.83 37.57
N LYS A 25 -6.56 -4.08 37.32
CA LYS A 25 -7.27 -5.07 38.17
C LYS A 25 -8.81 -5.00 38.33
N GLU A 26 -9.51 -5.90 37.61
CA GLU A 26 -10.14 -7.17 38.08
C GLU A 26 -10.98 -7.21 39.39
N PRO A 27 -11.83 -8.24 39.62
CA PRO A 27 -13.14 -8.57 39.02
C PRO A 27 -14.23 -8.72 40.12
N LEU A 28 -15.52 -8.93 39.80
CA LEU A 28 -16.58 -9.49 40.70
C LEU A 28 -17.85 -9.71 39.85
N ALA A 29 -18.29 -10.94 39.59
CA ALA A 29 -19.08 -11.84 40.43
C ALA A 29 -20.61 -11.69 40.28
N SER A 30 -21.21 -12.85 40.00
CA SER A 30 -22.61 -13.22 39.78
C SER A 30 -23.64 -12.73 40.79
N SER A 31 -24.87 -12.49 40.31
CA SER A 31 -26.09 -13.27 40.63
C SER A 31 -27.36 -12.42 40.51
N SER A 32 -28.37 -12.95 39.80
CA SER A 32 -29.71 -13.13 40.37
C SER A 32 -30.59 -13.94 39.40
N GLN A 33 -31.00 -15.10 39.88
CA GLN A 33 -32.01 -15.99 39.31
C GLN A 33 -33.42 -15.42 39.53
N GLN A 34 -34.35 -15.73 38.64
CA GLN A 34 -35.73 -16.05 39.04
C GLN A 34 -36.37 -17.04 38.04
N GLN A 35 -36.72 -18.21 38.57
CA GLN A 35 -37.47 -19.31 37.96
C GLN A 35 -38.94 -18.94 37.70
N PHE A 36 -39.59 -19.60 36.74
CA PHE A 36 -40.89 -20.25 37.00
C PHE A 36 -41.15 -21.45 36.06
N ASN A 37 -41.88 -22.42 36.61
CA ASN A 37 -41.96 -23.85 36.30
C ASN A 37 -42.81 -24.28 35.08
N SER A 38 -42.62 -25.57 34.76
CA SER A 38 -43.17 -26.50 33.75
C SER A 38 -44.66 -26.92 33.82
N HIS A 39 -45.23 -27.21 32.62
CA HIS A 39 -46.14 -28.29 32.10
C HIS A 39 -47.04 -29.16 33.03
N PRO A 40 -48.19 -29.77 32.59
CA PRO A 40 -48.24 -30.83 31.53
C PRO A 40 -49.58 -31.22 30.77
N THR A 41 -49.46 -32.15 29.79
CA THR A 41 -50.37 -33.28 29.33
C THR A 41 -51.71 -33.02 28.60
N ASP A 42 -52.27 -33.79 27.63
CA ASP A 42 -51.99 -35.09 26.94
C ASP A 42 -52.95 -35.27 25.70
N HIS A 43 -52.72 -36.32 24.86
CA HIS A 43 -53.60 -37.02 23.88
C HIS A 43 -53.32 -36.94 22.34
N GLN A 44 -52.37 -37.78 21.86
CA GLN A 44 -52.45 -38.96 20.92
C GLN A 44 -53.51 -39.09 19.77
N PRO A 45 -53.38 -40.04 18.79
CA PRO A 45 -52.79 -39.87 17.43
C PRO A 45 -53.69 -40.32 16.24
N GLU A 46 -53.32 -40.02 14.99
CA GLU A 46 -53.85 -40.74 13.79
C GLU A 46 -52.71 -41.08 12.79
N GLN A 47 -52.73 -42.34 12.33
CA GLN A 47 -51.84 -42.99 11.34
C GLN A 47 -52.53 -42.94 9.95
N GLU A 48 -51.86 -42.69 8.81
CA GLU A 48 -51.20 -43.63 7.86
C GLU A 48 -51.10 -42.91 6.47
N PRO A 49 -50.43 -43.42 5.41
CA PRO A 49 -49.50 -44.56 5.29
C PRO A 49 -48.15 -44.20 4.61
N GLN A 50 -47.20 -45.14 4.73
CA GLN A 50 -45.87 -45.12 4.15
C GLN A 50 -45.88 -45.35 2.63
N GLY A 51 -45.23 -44.47 1.86
CA GLY A 51 -44.82 -44.69 0.47
C GLY A 51 -43.31 -44.97 0.36
N PRO A 52 -42.84 -45.68 -0.68
CA PRO A 52 -41.51 -46.27 -0.71
C PRO A 52 -40.41 -45.21 -0.83
N ARG A 53 -39.39 -45.29 0.03
CA ARG A 53 -38.14 -44.54 -0.08
C ARG A 53 -37.43 -44.90 -1.39
N PRO A 54 -37.07 -43.93 -2.24
CA PRO A 54 -35.92 -44.09 -3.10
C PRO A 54 -34.67 -43.70 -2.30
N SER A 55 -33.95 -44.71 -1.83
CA SER A 55 -32.54 -44.57 -1.47
C SER A 55 -31.77 -44.21 -2.74
N TYR A 56 -31.49 -42.92 -2.94
CA TYR A 56 -30.48 -42.49 -3.90
C TYR A 56 -29.12 -42.44 -3.20
N THR A 57 -28.52 -43.61 -3.03
CA THR A 57 -27.07 -43.72 -3.19
C THR A 57 -26.79 -43.86 -4.68
N GLY A 58 -26.61 -42.72 -5.35
CA GLY A 58 -25.83 -42.60 -6.59
C GLY A 58 -24.70 -41.64 -6.25
N GLN A 59 -23.52 -42.11 -5.86
CA GLN A 59 -22.48 -42.57 -6.77
C GLN A 59 -22.06 -41.46 -7.74
N GLY A 60 -20.98 -40.78 -7.36
CA GLY A 60 -19.94 -40.32 -8.28
C GLY A 60 -20.39 -39.36 -9.38
N GLY A 61 -20.74 -38.14 -8.99
CA GLY A 61 -20.56 -36.97 -9.84
C GLY A 61 -19.59 -36.04 -9.15
N GLN A 62 -18.28 -36.24 -9.34
CA GLN A 62 -17.33 -35.13 -9.22
C GLN A 62 -17.53 -34.25 -10.46
N GLU A 63 -18.66 -33.56 -10.52
CA GLU A 63 -18.75 -32.33 -11.29
C GLU A 63 -18.31 -31.25 -10.31
N SER A 64 -17.00 -30.96 -10.30
CA SER A 64 -16.54 -29.67 -9.83
C SER A 64 -17.07 -28.66 -10.84
N GLU A 65 -18.31 -28.22 -10.67
CA GLU A 65 -18.75 -26.97 -11.24
C GLU A 65 -17.79 -25.91 -10.70
N ASP A 66 -16.87 -25.43 -11.54
CA ASP A 66 -15.98 -24.32 -11.22
C ASP A 66 -16.83 -23.06 -11.05
N TYR A 67 -17.47 -22.93 -9.90
CA TYR A 67 -18.20 -21.75 -9.50
C TYR A 67 -17.19 -20.62 -9.27
N GLU A 68 -17.30 -19.58 -10.08
CA GLU A 68 -16.59 -18.33 -9.86
C GLU A 68 -17.08 -17.67 -8.58
N SER A 69 -16.14 -17.23 -7.72
CA SER A 69 -16.46 -16.45 -6.53
C SER A 69 -16.82 -15.00 -6.89
N GLU A 70 -17.56 -14.33 -6.02
CA GLU A 70 -17.90 -12.91 -6.20
C GLU A 70 -16.63 -12.04 -6.35
N GLU A 71 -15.57 -12.32 -5.60
CA GLU A 71 -14.29 -11.63 -5.67
C GLU A 71 -13.60 -11.81 -7.03
N GLN A 72 -13.62 -13.03 -7.58
CA GLN A 72 -13.08 -13.32 -8.91
C GLN A 72 -13.85 -12.58 -10.01
N LEU A 73 -15.18 -12.52 -9.90
CA LEU A 73 -16.03 -11.76 -10.80
C LEU A 73 -15.73 -10.25 -10.70
N GLN A 74 -15.64 -9.70 -9.49
CA GLN A 74 -15.30 -8.30 -9.26
C GLN A 74 -13.94 -7.96 -9.88
N HIS A 75 -12.92 -8.79 -9.63
CA HIS A 75 -11.58 -8.62 -10.20
C HIS A 75 -11.62 -8.58 -11.74
N ARG A 76 -12.34 -9.51 -12.39
CA ARG A 76 -12.49 -9.51 -13.86
C ARG A 76 -13.15 -8.25 -14.38
N ILE A 77 -14.21 -7.77 -13.72
CA ILE A 77 -14.89 -6.53 -14.11
C ILE A 77 -13.93 -5.34 -13.99
N LEU A 78 -13.22 -5.20 -12.87
CA LEU A 78 -12.27 -4.10 -12.67
C LEU A 78 -11.11 -4.16 -13.66
N THR A 79 -10.59 -5.35 -13.97
CA THR A 79 -9.56 -5.52 -15.01
C THR A 79 -10.07 -5.10 -16.40
N ALA A 80 -11.28 -5.51 -16.78
CA ALA A 80 -11.89 -5.12 -18.05
C ALA A 80 -12.17 -3.61 -18.12
N ALA A 81 -12.54 -2.99 -17.00
CA ALA A 81 -12.84 -1.57 -16.90
C ALA A 81 -11.62 -0.66 -17.19
N LEU A 82 -10.39 -1.16 -17.01
CA LEU A 82 -9.18 -0.38 -17.26
C LEU A 82 -9.08 0.10 -18.72
N GLU A 83 -9.55 -0.67 -19.69
CA GLU A 83 -9.56 -0.28 -21.11
C GLU A 83 -10.37 1.01 -21.37
N PHE A 84 -11.35 1.28 -20.50
CA PHE A 84 -12.30 2.37 -20.62
C PHE A 84 -11.91 3.61 -19.79
N VAL A 85 -10.88 3.51 -18.95
CA VAL A 85 -10.40 4.63 -18.12
C VAL A 85 -9.91 5.83 -18.95
N PRO A 86 -9.17 5.67 -20.07
CA PRO A 86 -8.75 6.83 -20.87
C PRO A 86 -9.93 7.68 -21.38
N GLU A 87 -11.04 7.03 -21.73
CA GLU A 87 -12.25 7.71 -22.22
C GLU A 87 -13.10 8.27 -21.07
N HIS A 88 -13.48 7.40 -20.12
CA HIS A 88 -14.48 7.72 -19.10
C HIS A 88 -13.88 8.23 -17.77
N GLY A 89 -12.57 8.06 -17.57
CA GLY A 89 -11.90 8.33 -16.30
C GLY A 89 -12.09 7.21 -15.28
N TRP A 90 -11.69 7.50 -14.04
CA TRP A 90 -11.81 6.56 -12.92
C TRP A 90 -13.20 6.62 -12.31
N THR A 91 -14.20 6.07 -13.02
CA THR A 91 -15.62 6.25 -12.67
C THR A 91 -16.44 4.96 -12.79
N ALA A 92 -17.66 4.99 -12.25
CA ALA A 92 -18.62 3.89 -12.38
C ALA A 92 -18.99 3.61 -13.85
N GLU A 93 -18.93 4.61 -14.73
CA GLU A 93 -19.13 4.43 -16.17
C GLU A 93 -18.06 3.53 -16.79
N ALA A 94 -16.78 3.72 -16.46
CA ALA A 94 -15.70 2.83 -16.93
C ALA A 94 -15.92 1.38 -16.46
N ILE A 95 -16.38 1.20 -15.20
CA ILE A 95 -16.75 -0.10 -14.64
C ILE A 95 -17.92 -0.72 -15.40
N ALA A 96 -18.95 0.08 -15.73
CA ALA A 96 -20.11 -0.38 -16.47
C ALA A 96 -19.74 -0.81 -17.90
N GLU A 97 -18.87 -0.08 -18.60
CA GLU A 97 -18.36 -0.50 -19.91
C GLU A 97 -17.52 -1.78 -19.80
N GLY A 98 -16.65 -1.89 -18.80
CA GLY A 98 -15.91 -3.13 -18.50
C GLY A 98 -16.85 -4.33 -18.30
N ALA A 99 -17.91 -4.17 -17.51
CA ALA A 99 -18.90 -5.21 -17.30
C ALA A 99 -19.60 -5.66 -18.61
N LYS A 100 -19.91 -4.73 -19.52
CA LYS A 100 -20.52 -5.06 -20.82
C LYS A 100 -19.60 -5.94 -21.67
N THR A 101 -18.29 -5.72 -21.65
CA THR A 101 -17.35 -6.57 -22.42
C THR A 101 -17.34 -8.03 -21.95
N LEU A 102 -17.72 -8.25 -20.69
CA LEU A 102 -17.85 -9.58 -20.09
C LEU A 102 -19.26 -10.18 -20.29
N GLY A 103 -20.13 -9.52 -21.06
CA GLY A 103 -21.51 -9.95 -21.29
C GLY A 103 -22.45 -9.71 -20.09
N LEU A 104 -22.04 -8.89 -19.12
CA LEU A 104 -22.83 -8.56 -17.94
C LEU A 104 -23.69 -7.31 -18.17
N SER A 105 -24.73 -7.16 -17.36
CA SER A 105 -25.52 -5.92 -17.32
C SER A 105 -24.72 -4.77 -16.71
N VAL A 106 -24.97 -3.54 -17.17
CA VAL A 106 -24.41 -2.32 -16.55
C VAL A 106 -24.75 -2.19 -15.06
N ALA A 107 -25.81 -2.85 -14.60
CA ALA A 107 -26.17 -2.92 -13.19
C ALA A 107 -25.08 -3.58 -12.32
N ALA A 108 -24.18 -4.38 -12.92
CA ALA A 108 -23.03 -4.97 -12.23
C ALA A 108 -22.07 -3.90 -11.67
N ALA A 109 -22.03 -2.69 -12.25
CA ALA A 109 -21.27 -1.57 -11.68
C ALA A 109 -21.77 -1.16 -10.28
N GLY A 110 -23.02 -1.48 -9.94
CA GLY A 110 -23.59 -1.22 -8.60
C GLY A 110 -23.01 -2.10 -7.49
N MET A 111 -22.15 -3.08 -7.81
CA MET A 111 -21.38 -3.84 -6.81
C MET A 111 -20.24 -3.02 -6.21
N PHE A 112 -19.86 -1.91 -6.84
CA PHE A 112 -18.70 -1.09 -6.46
C PHE A 112 -19.12 0.29 -5.95
N HIS A 113 -18.22 0.93 -5.21
CA HIS A 113 -18.36 2.32 -4.81
C HIS A 113 -18.38 3.23 -6.04
N SER A 114 -19.31 4.19 -6.04
CA SER A 114 -19.54 5.10 -7.18
C SER A 114 -18.40 6.10 -7.41
N ASP A 115 -17.46 6.23 -6.46
CA ASP A 115 -16.35 7.18 -6.53
C ASP A 115 -15.15 6.66 -7.35
N GLY A 116 -15.22 5.43 -7.87
CA GLY A 116 -14.16 4.82 -8.68
C GLY A 116 -12.93 4.36 -7.87
N SER A 117 -12.96 4.47 -6.55
CA SER A 117 -11.84 4.11 -5.66
C SER A 117 -11.39 2.67 -5.83
N GLU A 118 -12.32 1.72 -5.94
CA GLU A 118 -12.02 0.30 -6.13
C GLU A 118 -11.30 0.02 -7.45
N LEU A 119 -11.67 0.72 -8.53
CA LEU A 119 -10.98 0.61 -9.82
C LEU A 119 -9.54 1.12 -9.74
N ILE A 120 -9.33 2.23 -9.03
CA ILE A 120 -7.99 2.80 -8.85
C ILE A 120 -7.14 1.90 -7.96
N LEU A 121 -7.68 1.43 -6.82
CA LEU A 121 -6.97 0.54 -5.91
C LEU A 121 -6.63 -0.80 -6.58
N HIS A 122 -7.53 -1.32 -7.40
CA HIS A 122 -7.27 -2.49 -8.25
C HIS A 122 -6.12 -2.25 -9.21
N PHE A 123 -6.13 -1.12 -9.93
CA PHE A 123 -5.03 -0.76 -10.84
C PHE A 123 -3.69 -0.61 -10.11
N VAL A 124 -3.67 0.06 -8.96
CA VAL A 124 -2.45 0.22 -8.15
C VAL A 124 -1.93 -1.14 -7.68
N SER A 125 -2.82 -2.01 -7.20
CA SER A 125 -2.48 -3.39 -6.81
C SER A 125 -1.87 -4.16 -8.00
N GLN A 126 -2.52 -4.11 -9.16
CA GLN A 126 -2.06 -4.79 -10.37
C GLN A 126 -0.68 -4.28 -10.84
N CYS A 127 -0.43 -2.97 -10.74
CA CYS A 127 0.89 -2.39 -11.03
C CYS A 127 1.96 -2.87 -10.04
N ASN A 128 1.64 -2.96 -8.75
CA ASN A 128 2.57 -3.41 -7.71
C ASN A 128 2.91 -4.90 -7.87
N THR A 129 1.93 -5.74 -8.22
CA THR A 129 2.15 -7.15 -8.58
C THR A 129 3.07 -7.25 -9.79
N LYS A 130 2.79 -6.51 -10.86
CA LYS A 130 3.63 -6.51 -12.07
C LYS A 130 5.06 -6.03 -11.78
N LEU A 131 5.22 -5.01 -10.93
CA LEU A 131 6.55 -4.55 -10.50
C LEU A 131 7.28 -5.68 -9.77
N SER A 132 6.62 -6.34 -8.81
CA SER A 132 7.22 -7.43 -8.05
C SER A 132 7.68 -8.58 -8.93
N GLU A 133 6.87 -8.96 -9.92
CA GLU A 133 7.24 -9.98 -10.92
C GLU A 133 8.47 -9.58 -11.75
N LEU A 134 8.56 -8.31 -12.17
CA LEU A 134 9.72 -7.79 -12.89
C LEU A 134 10.98 -7.85 -12.03
N LEU A 135 10.89 -7.40 -10.77
CA LEU A 135 12.03 -7.39 -9.85
C LEU A 135 12.47 -8.81 -9.47
N GLU A 136 11.52 -9.74 -9.29
CA GLU A 136 11.81 -11.16 -9.06
C GLU A 136 12.56 -11.77 -10.25
N GLN A 137 12.11 -11.46 -11.47
CA GLN A 137 12.76 -11.94 -12.68
C GLN A 137 14.18 -11.38 -12.83
N GLU A 138 14.39 -10.09 -12.58
CA GLU A 138 15.75 -9.50 -12.57
C GLU A 138 16.64 -10.18 -11.52
N GLN A 139 16.11 -10.43 -10.31
CA GLN A 139 16.86 -11.11 -9.26
C GLN A 139 17.23 -12.55 -9.65
N LYS A 140 16.33 -13.29 -10.30
CA LYS A 140 16.60 -14.65 -10.82
C LYS A 140 17.76 -14.64 -11.82
N LEU A 141 17.80 -13.68 -12.74
CA LEU A 141 18.90 -13.56 -13.71
C LEU A 141 20.24 -13.32 -13.01
N VAL A 142 20.26 -12.50 -11.95
CA VAL A 142 21.47 -12.28 -11.14
C VAL A 142 21.89 -13.58 -10.41
N GLN A 143 20.94 -14.33 -9.86
CA GLN A 143 21.23 -15.61 -9.17
C GLN A 143 21.77 -16.69 -10.11
N LEU A 144 21.31 -16.71 -11.36
CA LEU A 144 21.79 -17.63 -12.40
C LEU A 144 23.13 -17.19 -13.01
N GLY A 145 23.63 -16.00 -12.67
CA GLY A 145 24.86 -15.43 -13.24
C GLY A 145 24.70 -14.92 -14.67
N GLU A 146 23.45 -14.72 -15.12
CA GLU A 146 23.11 -14.20 -16.46
C GLU A 146 23.08 -12.65 -16.49
N ALA A 147 23.01 -12.01 -15.32
CA ALA A 147 23.09 -10.56 -15.15
C ALA A 147 23.97 -10.18 -13.94
N GLU A 148 24.61 -9.01 -13.99
CA GLU A 148 25.33 -8.46 -12.84
C GLU A 148 24.38 -7.77 -11.86
N LYS A 149 24.72 -7.81 -10.56
CA LYS A 149 23.98 -7.06 -9.55
C LYS A 149 24.18 -5.56 -9.77
N LYS A 150 23.08 -4.85 -10.05
CA LYS A 150 23.07 -3.39 -10.18
C LYS A 150 23.47 -2.70 -8.86
N PRO A 151 24.21 -1.59 -8.90
CA PRO A 151 24.34 -0.67 -7.77
C PRO A 151 22.96 -0.22 -7.26
N THR A 152 22.84 0.04 -5.95
CA THR A 152 21.55 0.36 -5.32
C THR A 152 20.88 1.58 -5.94
N ASP A 153 21.64 2.63 -6.25
CA ASP A 153 21.14 3.85 -6.88
C ASP A 153 20.55 3.57 -8.27
N GLN A 154 21.26 2.81 -9.10
CA GLN A 154 20.74 2.39 -10.41
C GLN A 154 19.49 1.53 -10.27
N PHE A 155 19.50 0.57 -9.34
CA PHE A 155 18.35 -0.31 -9.08
C PHE A 155 17.10 0.49 -8.68
N LEU A 156 17.24 1.46 -7.76
CA LEU A 156 16.11 2.27 -7.30
C LEU A 156 15.53 3.12 -8.44
N ARG A 157 16.38 3.69 -9.30
CA ARG A 157 15.93 4.44 -10.48
C ARG A 157 15.14 3.54 -11.42
N ASP A 158 15.69 2.40 -11.79
CA ASP A 158 15.06 1.45 -12.71
C ASP A 158 13.70 0.97 -12.18
N ALA A 159 13.62 0.63 -10.89
CA ALA A 159 12.38 0.16 -10.27
C ALA A 159 11.29 1.25 -10.23
N VAL A 160 11.65 2.47 -9.83
CA VAL A 160 10.71 3.60 -9.79
C VAL A 160 10.26 3.99 -11.19
N GLU A 161 11.18 4.04 -12.17
CA GLU A 161 10.86 4.30 -13.57
C GLU A 161 9.93 3.20 -14.12
N ALA A 162 10.25 1.93 -13.93
CA ALA A 162 9.42 0.80 -14.36
C ALA A 162 8.00 0.89 -13.80
N ARG A 163 7.86 1.26 -12.52
CA ARG A 163 6.56 1.44 -11.87
C ARG A 163 5.77 2.63 -12.41
N LEU A 164 6.43 3.77 -12.63
CA LEU A 164 5.80 5.00 -13.12
C LEU A 164 5.43 4.90 -14.59
N ARG A 165 6.21 4.18 -15.42
CA ARG A 165 5.86 3.90 -16.81
C ARG A 165 4.52 3.18 -16.97
N MET A 166 4.08 2.42 -15.96
CA MET A 166 2.76 1.78 -15.96
C MET A 166 1.60 2.79 -15.96
N LEU A 167 1.84 4.03 -15.54
CA LEU A 167 0.86 5.11 -15.52
C LEU A 167 0.65 5.76 -16.88
N ILE A 168 1.59 5.61 -17.82
CA ILE A 168 1.58 6.33 -19.12
C ILE A 168 0.24 6.21 -19.88
N PRO A 169 -0.38 5.02 -20.01
CA PRO A 169 -1.66 4.90 -20.71
C PRO A 169 -2.82 5.65 -20.04
N TYR A 170 -2.66 6.00 -18.76
CA TYR A 170 -3.70 6.60 -17.91
C TYR A 170 -3.31 7.99 -17.41
N ILE A 171 -2.20 8.56 -17.89
CA ILE A 171 -1.57 9.74 -17.30
C ILE A 171 -2.50 10.96 -17.31
N GLU A 172 -3.32 11.11 -18.34
CA GLU A 172 -4.30 12.21 -18.45
C GLU A 172 -5.36 12.19 -17.34
N LYS A 173 -5.70 10.98 -16.84
CA LYS A 173 -6.69 10.78 -15.77
C LYS A 173 -6.05 10.55 -14.41
N TRP A 174 -4.72 10.42 -14.34
CA TRP A 174 -4.02 10.13 -13.09
C TRP A 174 -4.17 11.23 -12.00
N PRO A 175 -4.22 12.54 -12.31
CA PRO A 175 -4.49 13.57 -11.31
C PRO A 175 -5.83 13.38 -10.57
N GLN A 176 -6.85 12.88 -11.28
CA GLN A 176 -8.15 12.51 -10.69
C GLN A 176 -7.99 11.32 -9.73
N ALA A 177 -7.29 10.27 -10.17
CA ALA A 177 -7.04 9.09 -9.34
C ALA A 177 -6.31 9.44 -8.03
N LEU A 178 -5.24 10.22 -8.09
CA LEU A 178 -4.52 10.66 -6.90
C LEU A 178 -5.41 11.44 -5.92
N SER A 179 -6.29 12.30 -6.45
CA SER A 179 -7.24 13.05 -5.61
C SER A 179 -8.22 12.12 -4.88
N ILE A 180 -8.68 11.05 -5.53
CA ILE A 180 -9.57 10.03 -4.94
C ILE A 180 -8.81 9.17 -3.92
N LEU A 181 -7.57 8.76 -4.20
CA LEU A 181 -6.75 7.97 -3.29
C LEU A 181 -6.42 8.69 -1.98
N LEU A 182 -6.42 10.03 -1.99
CA LEU A 182 -6.19 10.90 -0.84
C LEU A 182 -7.46 11.19 -0.03
N LEU A 183 -8.63 10.65 -0.42
CA LEU A 183 -9.85 10.77 0.39
C LEU A 183 -9.70 9.99 1.70
N PRO A 184 -10.23 10.48 2.84
CA PRO A 184 -10.00 9.87 4.15
C PRO A 184 -10.31 8.37 4.25
N HIS A 185 -11.33 7.88 3.54
CA HIS A 185 -11.70 6.46 3.53
C HIS A 185 -10.77 5.59 2.67
N ASN A 186 -10.08 6.18 1.69
CA ASN A 186 -9.15 5.48 0.80
C ASN A 186 -7.72 5.48 1.32
N ILE A 187 -7.33 6.50 2.11
CA ILE A 187 -5.97 6.66 2.64
C ILE A 187 -5.38 5.36 3.25
N PRO A 188 -6.09 4.60 4.11
CA PRO A 188 -5.51 3.39 4.69
C PRO A 188 -5.10 2.34 3.65
N SER A 189 -5.95 2.09 2.66
CA SER A 189 -5.68 1.14 1.57
C SER A 189 -4.60 1.65 0.62
N SER A 190 -4.68 2.92 0.23
CA SER A 190 -3.68 3.59 -0.61
C SER A 190 -2.29 3.57 0.02
N LEU A 191 -2.19 3.89 1.32
CA LEU A 191 -0.94 3.89 2.06
C LEU A 191 -0.38 2.47 2.21
N ASN A 192 -1.23 1.47 2.47
CA ASN A 192 -0.79 0.07 2.54
C ASN A 192 -0.11 -0.33 1.23
N LEU A 193 -0.78 -0.14 0.09
CA LEU A 193 -0.24 -0.44 -1.24
C LEU A 193 1.07 0.31 -1.52
N LEU A 194 1.15 1.59 -1.15
CA LEU A 194 2.36 2.40 -1.30
C LEU A 194 3.50 1.84 -0.44
N THR A 195 3.25 1.56 0.84
CA THR A 195 4.29 1.04 1.74
C THR A 195 4.77 -0.34 1.34
N SER A 196 3.87 -1.24 0.93
CA SER A 196 4.25 -2.58 0.44
C SER A 196 5.09 -2.50 -0.83
N MET A 197 4.74 -1.64 -1.79
CA MET A 197 5.55 -1.43 -2.99
C MET A 197 6.96 -0.92 -2.65
N ILE A 198 7.07 0.03 -1.73
CA ILE A 198 8.35 0.57 -1.27
C ILE A 198 9.18 -0.51 -0.56
N ASP A 199 8.52 -1.36 0.23
CA ASP A 199 9.14 -2.52 0.88
C ASP A 199 9.68 -3.53 -0.15
N ASP A 200 8.89 -3.85 -1.18
CA ASP A 200 9.29 -4.78 -2.24
C ASP A 200 10.51 -4.24 -3.01
N ILE A 201 10.52 -2.95 -3.38
CA ILE A 201 11.67 -2.34 -4.04
C ILE A 201 12.93 -2.47 -3.17
N TRP A 202 12.85 -2.16 -1.87
CA TRP A 202 14.01 -2.29 -0.97
C TRP A 202 14.42 -3.74 -0.75
N HIS A 203 13.46 -4.67 -0.71
CA HIS A 203 13.73 -6.10 -0.60
C HIS A 203 14.59 -6.58 -1.77
N TYR A 204 14.16 -6.29 -3.01
CA TYR A 204 14.89 -6.70 -4.22
C TYR A 204 16.19 -5.92 -4.44
N ALA A 205 16.31 -4.69 -3.92
CA ALA A 205 17.59 -3.96 -3.88
C ALA A 205 18.64 -4.66 -2.98
N GLY A 206 18.20 -5.61 -2.15
CA GLY A 206 19.02 -6.35 -1.20
C GLY A 206 19.30 -5.55 0.08
N ASP A 207 18.38 -4.67 0.50
CA ASP A 207 18.51 -3.95 1.77
C ASP A 207 18.60 -4.92 2.95
N GLN A 208 19.60 -4.74 3.80
CA GLN A 208 19.80 -5.48 5.05
C GLN A 208 19.68 -4.56 6.27
N SER A 209 19.12 -3.36 6.09
CA SER A 209 19.05 -2.35 7.14
C SER A 209 18.05 -2.73 8.22
N THR A 210 18.43 -2.51 9.47
CA THR A 210 17.56 -2.65 10.64
C THR A 210 17.34 -1.29 11.31
N ASP A 211 16.34 -1.23 12.20
CA ASP A 211 16.12 -0.11 13.12
C ASP A 211 15.91 1.25 12.44
N PHE A 212 16.62 2.30 12.84
CA PHE A 212 16.43 3.67 12.33
C PHE A 212 16.66 3.78 10.81
N ASN A 213 17.66 3.06 10.29
CA ASN A 213 18.00 3.09 8.87
C ASN A 213 16.87 2.50 8.00
N TRP A 214 16.14 1.49 8.52
CA TRP A 214 14.97 0.91 7.86
C TRP A 214 13.88 1.96 7.61
N TYR A 215 13.56 2.77 8.62
CA TYR A 215 12.53 3.82 8.53
C TYR A 215 12.98 4.97 7.62
N THR A 216 14.24 5.40 7.74
CA THR A 216 14.78 6.48 6.90
C THR A 216 14.77 6.10 5.43
N ARG A 217 15.19 4.89 5.06
CA ARG A 217 15.20 4.41 3.67
C ARG A 217 13.81 4.40 3.04
N ARG A 218 12.80 3.96 3.79
CA ARG A 218 11.40 3.98 3.36
C ARG A 218 10.89 5.40 3.17
N ALA A 219 11.07 6.24 4.18
CA ALA A 219 10.62 7.64 4.10
C ALA A 219 11.24 8.37 2.91
N VAL A 220 12.54 8.15 2.65
CA VAL A 220 13.25 8.75 1.51
C VAL A 220 12.70 8.21 0.19
N LEU A 221 12.59 6.89 0.00
CA LEU A 221 12.11 6.33 -1.26
C LEU A 221 10.64 6.68 -1.52
N THR A 222 9.79 6.70 -0.49
CA THR A 222 8.41 7.21 -0.58
C THR A 222 8.39 8.66 -1.06
N GLY A 223 9.27 9.51 -0.51
CA GLY A 223 9.41 10.90 -0.94
C GLY A 223 9.85 11.03 -2.41
N ILE A 224 10.83 10.22 -2.82
CA ILE A 224 11.31 10.17 -4.22
C ILE A 224 10.18 9.74 -5.16
N TYR A 225 9.48 8.64 -4.86
CA TYR A 225 8.39 8.12 -5.68
C TYR A 225 7.27 9.17 -5.82
N ASN A 226 6.72 9.67 -4.71
CA ASN A 226 5.60 10.61 -4.74
C ASN A 226 5.96 11.92 -5.45
N THR A 227 7.15 12.47 -5.20
CA THR A 227 7.55 13.73 -5.86
C THR A 227 7.82 13.53 -7.35
N THR A 228 8.37 12.39 -7.75
CA THR A 228 8.58 12.05 -9.18
C THR A 228 7.23 11.83 -9.88
N GLU A 229 6.28 11.17 -9.24
CA GLU A 229 4.90 11.02 -9.74
C GLU A 229 4.22 12.38 -9.98
N LEU A 230 4.38 13.33 -9.04
CA LEU A 230 3.86 14.70 -9.18
C LEU A 230 4.53 15.48 -10.33
N VAL A 231 5.81 15.27 -10.56
CA VAL A 231 6.53 15.85 -11.71
C VAL A 231 6.04 15.24 -13.02
N MET A 232 5.88 13.91 -13.06
CA MET A 232 5.45 13.18 -14.26
C MET A 232 4.09 13.66 -14.81
N MET A 233 3.15 14.01 -13.93
CA MET A 233 1.85 14.53 -14.36
C MET A 233 1.90 15.89 -15.08
N GLN A 234 3.02 16.62 -14.96
CA GLN A 234 3.21 17.92 -15.59
C GLN A 234 4.22 17.87 -16.74
N ASP A 235 4.85 16.72 -16.96
CA ASP A 235 5.90 16.54 -17.94
C ASP A 235 5.30 16.26 -19.32
N SER A 236 5.73 17.08 -20.30
CA SER A 236 5.33 16.98 -21.71
C SER A 236 6.55 16.76 -22.62
N SER A 237 7.71 16.48 -22.04
CA SER A 237 8.92 16.14 -22.77
C SER A 237 8.79 14.77 -23.47
N PRO A 238 9.55 14.54 -24.55
CA PRO A 238 9.58 13.23 -25.21
C PRO A 238 9.90 12.12 -24.21
N ASP A 239 9.10 11.05 -24.21
CA ASP A 239 9.24 9.90 -23.30
C ASP A 239 9.46 10.26 -21.81
N PHE A 240 8.94 11.39 -21.33
CA PHE A 240 9.11 11.83 -19.93
C PHE A 240 10.58 12.03 -19.49
N GLU A 241 11.47 12.42 -20.42
CA GLU A 241 12.89 12.69 -20.15
C GLU A 241 13.12 13.61 -18.94
N GLU A 242 12.29 14.63 -18.73
CA GLU A 242 12.43 15.54 -17.58
C GLU A 242 12.10 14.87 -16.24
N THR A 243 11.12 13.97 -16.23
CA THR A 243 10.76 13.12 -15.09
C THR A 243 11.91 12.20 -14.72
N TRP A 244 12.52 11.52 -15.70
CA TRP A 244 13.62 10.58 -15.43
C TRP A 244 14.88 11.30 -14.96
N ARG A 245 15.16 12.50 -15.50
CA ARG A 245 16.22 13.37 -15.01
C ARG A 245 15.93 13.85 -13.57
N PHE A 246 14.68 14.18 -13.25
CA PHE A 246 14.31 14.53 -11.88
C PHE A 246 14.52 13.36 -10.92
N LEU A 247 14.09 12.16 -11.30
CA LEU A 247 14.28 10.92 -10.53
C LEU A 247 15.77 10.65 -10.26
N GLU A 248 16.61 10.72 -11.29
CA GLU A 248 18.06 10.53 -11.17
C GLU A 248 18.67 11.49 -10.14
N ASN A 249 18.32 12.78 -10.22
CA ASN A 249 18.80 13.79 -9.27
C ASN A 249 18.35 13.47 -7.83
N ARG A 250 17.10 13.06 -7.63
CA ARG A 250 16.57 12.73 -6.30
C ARG A 250 17.20 11.49 -5.69
N VAL A 251 17.47 10.47 -6.49
CA VAL A 251 18.19 9.28 -6.03
C VAL A 251 19.65 9.62 -5.70
N ALA A 252 20.32 10.42 -6.53
CA ALA A 252 21.69 10.87 -6.27
C ALA A 252 21.79 11.69 -4.97
N ASP A 253 20.83 12.60 -4.72
CA ASP A 253 20.75 13.37 -3.48
C ASP A 253 20.63 12.44 -2.25
N ALA A 254 19.78 11.41 -2.32
CA ALA A 254 19.59 10.45 -1.24
C ALA A 254 20.86 9.66 -0.91
N VAL A 255 21.58 9.20 -1.94
CA VAL A 255 22.84 8.46 -1.78
C VAL A 255 23.92 9.35 -1.17
N ASN A 256 24.04 10.59 -1.66
CA ASN A 256 25.00 11.58 -1.15
C ASN A 256 24.74 11.95 0.31
N MET A 257 23.47 12.10 0.71
CA MET A 257 23.09 12.33 2.10
C MET A 257 23.49 11.15 3.00
N GLY A 258 23.26 9.91 2.55
CA GLY A 258 23.68 8.70 3.28
C GLY A 258 25.20 8.62 3.48
N ASN A 259 25.97 8.90 2.43
CA ASN A 259 27.43 8.89 2.49
C ASN A 259 27.99 9.95 3.45
N THR A 260 27.42 11.16 3.41
CA THR A 260 27.82 12.26 4.30
C THR A 260 27.54 11.94 5.76
N ALA A 261 26.37 11.36 6.07
CA ALA A 261 26.01 10.94 7.42
C ALA A 261 26.98 9.88 7.97
N ASN A 262 27.30 8.87 7.17
CA ASN A 262 28.24 7.82 7.54
C ASN A 262 29.65 8.36 7.81
N GLN A 263 30.12 9.29 6.96
CA GLN A 263 31.45 9.90 7.12
C GLN A 263 31.57 10.73 8.40
N VAL A 264 30.51 11.47 8.77
CA VAL A 264 30.49 12.24 10.02
C VAL A 264 30.54 11.32 11.23
N GLN A 265 29.79 10.21 11.20
CA GLN A 265 29.81 9.22 12.28
C GLN A 265 31.20 8.58 12.45
N SER A 266 31.79 8.07 11.36
CA SER A 266 33.10 7.42 11.43
C SER A 266 34.21 8.37 11.87
N THR A 267 34.14 9.64 11.44
CA THR A 267 35.10 10.67 11.86
C THR A 267 34.95 10.98 13.34
N GLY A 268 33.71 11.06 13.86
CA GLY A 268 33.44 11.24 15.28
C GLY A 268 34.01 10.10 16.14
N GLU A 269 33.77 8.85 15.74
CA GLU A 269 34.31 7.67 16.42
C GLU A 269 35.85 7.64 16.42
N ALA A 270 36.47 7.94 15.28
CA ALA A 270 37.93 8.00 15.15
C ALA A 270 38.55 9.08 16.05
N VAL A 271 37.91 10.26 16.17
CA VAL A 271 38.36 11.33 17.07
C VAL A 271 38.29 10.88 18.53
N VAL A 272 37.20 10.23 18.95
CA VAL A 272 37.05 9.71 20.32
C VAL A 272 38.11 8.66 20.62
N GLN A 273 38.33 7.71 19.71
CA GLN A 273 39.37 6.68 19.87
C GLN A 273 40.77 7.30 19.94
N GLY A 274 41.07 8.31 19.11
CA GLY A 274 42.34 9.03 19.15
C GLY A 274 42.59 9.74 20.48
N LEU A 275 41.56 10.40 21.03
CA LEU A 275 41.63 11.05 22.35
C LEU A 275 41.86 10.03 23.48
N MET A 276 41.16 8.89 23.44
CA MET A 276 41.34 7.83 24.43
C MET A 276 42.73 7.19 24.37
N GLY A 277 43.27 6.95 23.17
CA GLY A 277 44.63 6.42 22.99
C GLY A 277 45.71 7.38 23.51
N ALA A 278 45.54 8.68 23.27
CA ALA A 278 46.41 9.71 23.82
C ALA A 278 46.36 9.77 25.36
N ALA A 279 45.17 9.67 25.95
CA ALA A 279 45.00 9.67 27.42
C ALA A 279 45.66 8.45 28.10
N VAL A 280 45.57 7.27 27.49
CA VAL A 280 46.26 6.06 27.97
C VAL A 280 47.78 6.20 27.88
N THR A 281 48.29 6.81 26.81
CA THR A 281 49.74 7.02 26.62
C THR A 281 50.33 7.99 27.64
N VAL A 282 49.56 8.99 28.07
CA VAL A 282 49.99 9.96 29.11
C VAL A 282 49.93 9.36 30.52
N SER A 283 49.19 8.27 30.73
CA SER A 283 48.99 7.65 32.04
C SER A 283 49.95 6.48 32.35
N ASN A 284 50.81 6.10 31.39
CA ASN A 284 51.89 5.10 31.52
C ASN A 284 53.26 5.78 31.55
#